data_AF-A0A2N6AVA2-F1
#
_entry.id   AF-A0A2N6AVA2-F1
#
_cell.length_a   1.000
_cell.length_b   1.000
_cell.length_c   1.000
_cell.angle_alpha   90.00
_cell.angle_beta   90.00
_cell.angle_gamma   90.00
#
_symmetry.space_group_name_H-M   'P 1'
#
loop_
_entity.id
_entity.type
_entity.pdbx_description
1 polymer ?
#
loop_
_entity_poly.entity_id
_entity_poly.type
_entity_poly.pdbx_seq_one_letter_code
_entity_poly.pdbx_strand_id
1 'polypeptide(L)'
;MSTHKKPYIGLKYVLAKASFYTEQSRVQLYRINPKGADVFVIPAWDRDGIVDLVAWQCDRPERFGSLNGDVFALGQDLIDNPFSYAFGSPLHVFRTPVRWLCNGQRGICILKPAEAHSWLRRVPALAAEDERHGRQIKQLIQPPAPRARILVPDRRILA
;
A
#
# COMPACT_ATOMS: atom_id res chain seq x y z
N MET A 1 -12.14 26.51 -2.61
CA MET A 1 -12.20 25.13 -3.13
C MET A 1 -11.19 24.99 -4.26
N SER A 2 -9.96 24.55 -3.94
CA SER A 2 -8.91 24.35 -4.93
C SER A 2 -9.06 22.96 -5.55
N THR A 3 -9.52 22.89 -6.79
CA THR A 3 -9.50 21.68 -7.60
C THR A 3 -8.08 21.44 -8.08
N HIS A 4 -7.25 20.79 -7.26
CA HIS A 4 -6.03 20.16 -7.76
C HIS A 4 -6.43 18.99 -8.66
N LYS A 5 -6.57 19.26 -9.96
CA LYS A 5 -6.51 18.21 -10.99
C LYS A 5 -5.14 17.54 -10.86
N LYS A 6 -5.07 16.40 -10.17
CA LYS A 6 -3.88 15.54 -10.19
C LYS A 6 -3.64 15.09 -11.65
N PRO A 7 -2.47 15.38 -12.25
CA PRO A 7 -2.20 14.99 -13.62
C PRO A 7 -1.77 13.52 -13.63
N TYR A 8 -2.72 12.60 -13.62
CA TYR A 8 -2.45 11.18 -13.90
C TYR A 8 -2.23 10.91 -15.41
N ILE A 9 -1.87 11.93 -16.19
CA ILE A 9 -1.67 11.85 -17.64
C ILE A 9 -0.17 11.83 -17.91
N GLY A 10 0.35 10.62 -18.11
CA GLY A 10 1.73 10.33 -18.46
C GLY A 10 2.38 9.39 -17.45
N LEU A 11 2.35 8.08 -17.71
CA LEU A 11 3.12 7.10 -16.94
C LEU A 11 4.60 7.55 -16.92
N LYS A 12 5.08 8.03 -15.77
CA LYS A 12 6.51 8.21 -15.52
C LYS A 12 6.96 7.10 -14.59
N TYR A 13 7.33 5.98 -15.19
CA TYR A 13 8.17 5.00 -14.53
C TYR A 13 9.61 5.15 -15.02
N VAL A 14 10.56 4.73 -14.21
CA VAL A 14 11.97 4.67 -14.57
C VAL A 14 12.41 3.22 -14.54
N LEU A 15 13.18 2.80 -15.55
CA LEU A 15 13.89 1.52 -15.52
C LEU A 15 15.20 1.71 -14.75
N ALA A 16 15.47 0.86 -13.78
CA ALA A 16 16.71 0.87 -13.02
C ALA A 16 17.16 -0.56 -12.68
N LYS A 17 18.32 -0.68 -12.04
CA LYS A 17 18.75 -1.94 -11.42
C LYS A 17 18.72 -1.82 -9.90
N ALA A 18 18.17 -2.82 -9.22
CA ALA A 18 18.01 -2.81 -7.78
C ALA A 18 18.15 -4.19 -7.12
N SER A 19 18.52 -4.17 -5.84
CA SER A 19 18.47 -5.34 -4.96
C SER A 19 17.39 -5.15 -3.90
N PHE A 20 16.68 -6.23 -3.62
CA PHE A 20 15.60 -6.27 -2.63
C PHE A 20 16.08 -6.97 -1.36
N TYR A 21 15.67 -6.45 -0.21
CA TYR A 21 15.93 -7.02 1.11
C TYR A 21 14.75 -6.75 2.03
N THR A 22 14.52 -7.64 2.99
CA THR A 22 13.41 -7.54 3.94
C THR A 22 13.97 -7.04 5.26
N GLU A 23 13.47 -5.92 5.77
CA GLU A 23 13.81 -5.49 7.12
C GLU A 23 13.08 -6.31 8.19
N GLN A 24 13.55 -6.23 9.42
CA GLN A 24 12.94 -6.89 10.59
C GLN A 24 11.44 -6.56 10.74
N SER A 25 10.99 -5.42 10.21
CA SER A 25 9.60 -4.95 10.12
C SER A 25 8.72 -5.69 9.10
N ARG A 26 9.26 -6.66 8.35
CA ARG A 26 8.62 -7.39 7.24
C ARG A 26 8.21 -6.50 6.06
N VAL A 27 8.75 -5.29 5.97
CA VAL A 27 8.64 -4.45 4.78
C VAL A 27 9.71 -4.88 3.79
N GLN A 28 9.31 -5.12 2.55
CA GLN A 28 10.24 -5.35 1.46
C GLN A 28 10.79 -4.00 1.01
N LEU A 29 12.08 -3.77 1.18
CA LEU A 29 12.78 -2.58 0.71
C LEU A 29 13.63 -2.91 -0.52
N TYR A 30 14.01 -1.86 -1.25
CA TYR A 30 15.01 -1.95 -2.31
C TYR A 30 16.09 -0.86 -2.19
N ARG A 31 17.23 -1.13 -2.80
CA ARG A 31 18.28 -0.14 -3.06
C ARG A 31 18.72 -0.24 -4.51
N ILE A 32 19.01 0.91 -5.12
CA ILE A 32 19.60 0.96 -6.45
C ILE A 32 20.97 0.26 -6.39
N ASN A 33 21.14 -0.73 -7.26
CA ASN A 33 22.34 -1.54 -7.34
C ASN A 33 22.57 -1.90 -8.81
N PRO A 34 23.65 -1.44 -9.46
CA PRO A 34 23.97 -1.75 -10.85
C PRO A 34 24.12 -3.25 -11.16
N LYS A 35 24.37 -4.09 -10.14
CA LYS A 35 24.45 -5.55 -10.28
C LYS A 35 23.11 -6.25 -9.92
N GLY A 36 22.09 -5.48 -9.60
CA GLY A 36 20.76 -5.95 -9.23
C GLY A 36 19.90 -6.37 -10.42
N ALA A 37 18.66 -6.75 -10.12
CA ALA A 37 17.66 -7.08 -11.12
C ALA A 37 17.13 -5.81 -11.80
N ASP A 38 16.68 -5.92 -13.05
CA ASP A 38 15.94 -4.85 -13.71
C ASP A 38 14.60 -4.63 -13.02
N VAL A 39 14.33 -3.37 -12.70
CA VAL A 39 13.13 -2.94 -11.99
C VAL A 39 12.47 -1.77 -12.69
N PHE A 40 11.15 -1.73 -12.58
CA PHE A 40 10.38 -0.51 -12.78
C PHE A 40 10.26 0.22 -11.46
N VAL A 41 10.44 1.54 -11.47
CA VAL A 41 10.28 2.42 -10.31
C VAL A 41 9.18 3.44 -10.59
N ILE A 42 8.24 3.62 -9.66
CA ILE A 42 7.18 4.62 -9.74
C ILE A 42 7.10 5.42 -8.42
N PRO A 43 6.75 6.72 -8.45
CA PRO A 43 6.38 7.44 -7.25
C PRO A 43 5.12 6.87 -6.59
N ALA A 44 5.17 6.71 -5.28
CA ALA A 44 4.00 6.47 -4.45
C ALA A 44 3.49 7.80 -3.87
N TRP A 45 2.19 8.02 -4.02
CA TRP A 45 1.54 9.26 -3.62
C TRP A 45 0.71 9.06 -2.37
N ASP A 46 0.66 10.11 -1.57
CA ASP A 46 -0.36 10.33 -0.55
C ASP A 46 -1.18 11.60 -0.92
N ARG A 47 -2.00 12.07 0.03
CA ARG A 47 -2.75 13.32 -0.08
C ARG A 47 -1.85 14.51 -0.39
N ASP A 48 -0.71 14.61 0.30
CA ASP A 48 0.12 15.82 0.31
C ASP A 48 1.28 15.80 -0.70
N GLY A 49 1.50 14.69 -1.40
CA GLY A 49 2.56 14.58 -2.40
C GLY A 49 3.14 13.18 -2.55
N ILE A 50 4.33 13.10 -3.14
CA ILE A 50 5.10 11.86 -3.23
C ILE A 50 5.70 11.58 -1.85
N VAL A 51 5.43 10.40 -1.30
CA VAL A 51 5.91 9.99 0.02
C VAL A 51 6.97 8.90 -0.05
N ASP A 52 7.04 8.15 -1.16
CA ASP A 52 8.03 7.09 -1.35
C ASP A 52 8.21 6.78 -2.84
N LEU A 53 9.18 5.92 -3.16
CA LEU A 53 9.32 5.27 -4.45
C LEU A 53 9.10 3.77 -4.29
N VAL A 54 8.38 3.17 -5.23
CA VAL A 54 8.09 1.74 -5.23
C VAL A 54 8.70 1.11 -6.46
N ALA A 55 9.43 0.03 -6.25
CA ALA A 55 10.05 -0.74 -7.31
C ALA A 55 9.52 -2.18 -7.35
N TRP A 56 9.48 -2.76 -8.54
CA TRP A 56 9.22 -4.20 -8.73
C TRP A 56 10.09 -4.77 -9.84
N GLN A 57 10.44 -6.05 -9.74
CA GLN A 57 11.22 -6.73 -10.76
C GLN A 57 10.42 -6.87 -12.06
N CYS A 58 11.07 -6.59 -13.20
CA CYS A 58 10.40 -6.65 -14.51
C CYS A 58 9.90 -8.06 -14.86
N ASP A 59 10.64 -9.09 -14.48
CA ASP A 59 10.33 -10.51 -14.73
C ASP A 59 9.53 -11.18 -13.60
N ARG A 60 9.49 -10.56 -12.42
CA ARG A 60 8.84 -11.06 -11.19
C ARG A 60 8.05 -9.95 -10.50
N PRO A 61 6.90 -9.53 -11.05
CA PRO A 61 6.16 -8.37 -10.57
C PRO A 61 5.55 -8.57 -9.18
N GLU A 62 5.53 -9.79 -8.64
CA GLU A 62 5.21 -10.10 -7.24
C GLU A 62 6.35 -9.78 -6.26
N ARG A 63 7.57 -9.55 -6.77
CA ARG A 63 8.72 -9.08 -5.99
C ARG A 63 8.81 -7.57 -6.12
N PHE A 64 8.22 -6.89 -5.16
CA PHE A 64 8.16 -5.44 -5.09
C PHE A 64 8.46 -4.94 -3.69
N GLY A 65 8.88 -3.68 -3.61
CA GLY A 65 9.27 -3.06 -2.37
C GLY A 65 9.35 -1.55 -2.48
N SER A 66 9.40 -0.90 -1.33
CA SER A 66 9.51 0.56 -1.19
C SER A 66 10.97 0.99 -1.01
N LEU A 67 11.28 2.26 -1.25
CA LEU A 67 12.61 2.80 -0.99
C LEU A 67 12.80 2.98 0.51
N ASN A 68 11.89 3.70 1.16
CA ASN A 68 11.96 3.98 2.60
C ASN A 68 10.99 3.14 3.43
N GLY A 69 9.90 2.67 2.81
CA GLY A 69 8.81 2.08 3.57
C GLY A 69 7.98 3.15 4.27
N ASP A 70 7.76 4.29 3.62
CA ASP A 70 6.87 5.34 4.12
C ASP A 70 5.44 5.18 3.58
N VAL A 71 5.27 4.41 2.50
CA VAL A 71 3.98 4.10 1.88
C VAL A 71 3.48 2.71 2.32
N PHE A 72 2.19 2.58 2.65
CA PHE A 72 1.59 1.27 2.94
C PHE A 72 1.04 0.58 1.69
N ALA A 73 0.57 1.34 0.69
CA ALA A 73 0.06 0.85 -0.59
C ALA A 73 0.26 1.87 -1.73
N LEU A 74 0.48 1.38 -2.96
CA LEU A 74 0.26 2.21 -4.14
C LEU A 74 -1.22 2.62 -4.21
N GLY A 75 -1.50 3.87 -4.59
CA GLY A 75 -2.87 4.41 -4.64
C GLY A 75 -3.50 4.68 -3.28
N GLN A 76 -2.73 4.70 -2.18
CA GLN A 76 -3.28 4.93 -0.84
C GLN A 76 -4.04 6.24 -0.69
N ASP A 77 -3.71 7.26 -1.49
CA ASP A 77 -4.40 8.54 -1.55
C ASP A 77 -5.88 8.41 -1.95
N LEU A 78 -6.25 7.34 -2.65
CA LEU A 78 -7.64 7.04 -3.00
C LEU A 78 -8.48 6.67 -1.79
N ILE A 79 -7.88 6.19 -0.69
CA ILE A 79 -8.63 5.78 0.50
C ILE A 79 -9.37 6.96 1.12
N ASP A 80 -8.71 8.11 1.16
CA ASP A 80 -9.21 9.33 1.77
C ASP A 80 -10.01 10.21 0.80
N ASN A 81 -10.13 9.80 -0.46
CA ASN A 81 -10.87 10.54 -1.48
C ASN A 81 -12.32 10.03 -1.57
N PRO A 82 -13.33 10.83 -1.16
CA PRO A 82 -14.74 10.40 -1.20
C PRO A 82 -15.22 10.02 -2.61
N PHE A 83 -14.67 10.65 -3.66
CA PHE A 83 -15.05 10.36 -5.04
C PHE A 83 -14.66 8.95 -5.48
N SER A 84 -13.67 8.32 -4.83
CA SER A 84 -13.28 6.93 -5.11
C SER A 84 -14.41 5.93 -4.87
N TYR A 85 -15.40 6.30 -4.04
CA TYR A 85 -16.52 5.44 -3.64
C TYR A 85 -17.86 5.93 -4.17
N ALA A 86 -17.86 6.94 -5.04
CA ALA A 86 -19.08 7.51 -5.59
C ALA A 86 -19.92 6.39 -6.25
N PHE A 87 -21.24 6.50 -6.09
CA PHE A 87 -22.21 5.55 -6.63
C PHE A 87 -22.04 4.10 -6.12
N GLY A 88 -21.42 3.90 -4.95
CA GLY A 88 -21.24 2.58 -4.36
C GLY A 88 -20.10 1.76 -5.00
N SER A 89 -19.21 2.41 -5.75
CA SER A 89 -18.07 1.73 -6.38
C SER A 89 -17.10 1.20 -5.30
N PRO A 90 -16.71 -0.08 -5.34
CA PRO A 90 -15.73 -0.63 -4.39
C PRO A 90 -14.31 -0.18 -4.74
N LEU A 91 -13.44 -0.10 -3.73
CA LEU A 91 -12.01 0.10 -3.97
C LEU A 91 -11.37 -1.21 -4.41
N HIS A 92 -10.84 -1.22 -5.63
CA HIS A 92 -10.11 -2.38 -6.15
C HIS A 92 -8.77 -2.55 -5.43
N VAL A 93 -8.49 -3.78 -5.01
CA VAL A 93 -7.21 -4.19 -4.43
C VAL A 93 -6.54 -5.15 -5.42
N PHE A 94 -5.31 -4.82 -5.81
CA PHE A 94 -4.50 -5.62 -6.73
C PHE A 94 -3.34 -6.28 -5.99
N ARG A 95 -2.97 -7.51 -6.40
CA ARG A 95 -1.85 -8.24 -5.79
C ARG A 95 -0.48 -7.70 -6.16
N THR A 96 -0.35 -7.07 -7.33
CA THR A 96 0.95 -6.61 -7.85
C THR A 96 0.87 -5.19 -8.41
N PRO A 97 1.98 -4.43 -8.37
CA PRO A 97 2.05 -3.11 -9.00
C PRO A 97 1.73 -3.14 -10.49
N VAL A 98 2.11 -4.21 -11.20
CA VAL A 98 1.80 -4.38 -12.63
C VAL A 98 0.29 -4.50 -12.85
N ARG A 99 -0.42 -5.31 -12.06
CA ARG A 99 -1.88 -5.42 -12.18
C ARG A 99 -2.56 -4.08 -11.88
N TRP A 100 -2.11 -3.37 -10.86
CA TRP A 100 -2.60 -2.02 -10.53
C TRP A 100 -2.35 -1.03 -11.68
N LEU A 101 -1.17 -1.06 -12.29
CA LEU A 101 -0.79 -0.20 -13.41
C LEU A 101 -1.61 -0.51 -14.67
N CYS A 102 -1.78 -1.79 -15.03
CA CYS A 102 -2.58 -2.23 -16.17
C CYS A 102 -4.08 -1.86 -16.03
N ASN A 103 -4.56 -1.67 -14.80
CA ASN A 103 -5.92 -1.19 -14.52
C ASN A 103 -5.99 0.34 -14.37
N GLY A 104 -5.03 1.06 -14.94
CA GLY A 104 -5.03 2.51 -14.99
C GLY A 104 -4.89 3.18 -13.62
N GLN A 105 -4.25 2.50 -12.66
CA GLN A 105 -4.02 3.01 -11.30
C GLN A 105 -5.32 3.26 -10.52
N ARG A 106 -6.43 2.63 -10.92
CA ARG A 106 -7.75 2.77 -10.30
C ARG A 106 -7.94 1.75 -9.18
N GLY A 107 -7.36 2.04 -8.02
CA GLY A 107 -7.41 1.19 -6.84
C GLY A 107 -6.08 1.20 -6.10
N ILE A 108 -5.81 0.16 -5.32
CA ILE A 108 -4.60 0.06 -4.51
C ILE A 108 -3.82 -1.24 -4.74
N CYS A 109 -2.53 -1.21 -4.45
CA CYS A 109 -1.69 -2.41 -4.33
C CYS A 109 -0.98 -2.38 -2.98
N ILE A 110 -1.30 -3.31 -2.09
CA ILE A 110 -0.81 -3.34 -0.70
C ILE A 110 0.68 -3.73 -0.68
N LEU A 111 1.50 -2.88 -0.08
CA LEU A 111 2.95 -3.08 0.10
C LEU A 111 3.27 -3.56 1.51
N LYS A 112 2.50 -3.10 2.49
CA LYS A 112 2.66 -3.44 3.90
C LYS A 112 1.40 -4.10 4.46
N PRO A 113 1.28 -5.43 4.33
CA PRO A 113 0.13 -6.18 4.85
C PRO A 113 -0.15 -5.94 6.34
N ALA A 114 0.90 -5.74 7.16
CA ALA A 114 0.77 -5.51 8.59
C ALA A 114 0.07 -4.19 8.96
N GLU A 115 0.14 -3.18 8.10
CA GLU A 115 -0.50 -1.87 8.32
C GLU A 115 -1.91 -1.81 7.70
N ALA A 116 -2.22 -2.74 6.78
CA ALA A 116 -3.42 -2.71 5.95
C ALA A 116 -4.73 -2.62 6.76
N HIS A 117 -4.83 -3.30 7.92
CA HIS A 117 -6.02 -3.24 8.77
C HIS A 117 -6.42 -1.80 9.13
N SER A 118 -5.46 -0.98 9.58
CA SER A 118 -5.72 0.39 10.05
C SER A 118 -6.24 1.30 8.93
N TRP A 119 -5.79 1.06 7.71
CA TRP A 119 -6.18 1.83 6.54
C TRP A 119 -7.51 1.33 5.95
N LEU A 120 -7.62 0.03 5.71
CA LEU A 120 -8.73 -0.58 4.98
C LEU A 120 -10.03 -0.67 5.78
N ARG A 121 -9.99 -0.63 7.13
CA ARG A 121 -11.22 -0.59 7.94
C ARG A 121 -12.09 0.65 7.70
N ARG A 122 -11.53 1.69 7.06
CA ARG A 122 -12.21 2.95 6.73
C ARG A 122 -12.89 2.91 5.35
N VAL A 123 -12.63 1.84 4.58
CA VAL A 123 -13.11 1.69 3.21
C VAL A 123 -14.47 0.98 3.22
N PRO A 124 -15.52 1.52 2.58
CA PRO A 124 -16.87 0.95 2.64
C PRO A 124 -17.00 -0.42 1.95
N ALA A 125 -16.28 -0.62 0.83
CA ALA A 125 -16.29 -1.87 0.09
C ALA A 125 -14.95 -2.08 -0.64
N LEU A 126 -14.47 -3.33 -0.66
CA LEU A 126 -13.24 -3.73 -1.32
C LEU A 126 -13.55 -4.75 -2.42
N ALA A 127 -12.96 -4.55 -3.60
CA ALA A 127 -13.03 -5.51 -4.70
C ALA A 127 -11.70 -6.26 -4.83
N ALA A 128 -11.77 -7.59 -4.75
CA ALA A 128 -10.63 -8.47 -4.92
C ALA A 128 -10.53 -8.96 -6.37
N GLU A 129 -9.34 -9.42 -6.79
CA GLU A 129 -9.14 -9.96 -8.15
C GLU A 129 -9.79 -11.34 -8.36
N ASP A 130 -9.91 -12.13 -7.31
CA ASP A 130 -10.58 -13.44 -7.30
C ASP A 130 -10.94 -13.86 -5.86
N GLU A 131 -11.59 -15.02 -5.70
CA GLU A 131 -12.04 -15.54 -4.41
C GLU A 131 -10.88 -15.79 -3.42
N ARG A 132 -9.73 -16.29 -3.90
CA ARG A 132 -8.54 -16.50 -3.08
C ARG A 132 -7.99 -15.15 -2.61
N HIS A 133 -7.98 -14.14 -3.48
CA HIS A 133 -7.60 -12.79 -3.12
C HIS A 133 -8.55 -12.22 -2.07
N GLY A 134 -9.85 -12.42 -2.24
CA GLY A 134 -10.86 -11.99 -1.28
C GLY A 134 -10.62 -12.58 0.11
N ARG A 135 -10.27 -13.87 0.20
CA ARG A 135 -9.86 -14.49 1.48
C ARG A 135 -8.61 -13.84 2.08
N GLN A 136 -7.60 -13.55 1.26
CA GLN A 136 -6.37 -12.89 1.72
C GLN A 136 -6.67 -11.48 2.27
N ILE A 137 -7.44 -10.66 1.54
CA ILE A 137 -7.85 -9.33 1.98
C ILE A 137 -8.67 -9.43 3.28
N LYS A 138 -9.61 -10.38 3.34
CA LYS A 138 -10.42 -10.62 4.55
C LYS A 138 -9.55 -10.89 5.77
N GLN A 139 -8.46 -11.63 5.63
CA GLN A 139 -7.50 -11.87 6.71
C GLN A 139 -6.73 -10.59 7.09
N LEU A 140 -6.34 -9.78 6.11
CA LEU A 140 -5.61 -8.52 6.35
C LEU A 140 -6.44 -7.47 7.09
N ILE A 141 -7.76 -7.46 6.91
CA ILE A 141 -8.65 -6.47 7.55
C ILE A 141 -9.16 -6.94 8.91
N GLN A 142 -8.88 -8.17 9.34
CA GLN A 142 -9.20 -8.61 10.69
C GLN A 142 -8.38 -7.80 11.70
N PRO A 143 -8.99 -7.35 12.82
CA PRO A 143 -8.26 -6.64 13.85
C PRO A 143 -7.16 -7.54 14.42
N PRO A 144 -5.93 -7.03 14.60
CA PRO A 144 -4.88 -7.80 15.24
C PRO A 144 -5.27 -8.10 16.68
N ALA A 145 -4.86 -9.26 17.19
CA ALA A 145 -5.09 -9.62 18.58
C ALA A 145 -4.47 -8.55 19.51
N PRO A 146 -5.18 -8.09 20.55
CA PRO A 146 -4.66 -7.08 21.47
C PRO A 146 -3.39 -7.60 22.15
N ARG A 147 -2.28 -6.86 21.99
CA ARG A 147 -0.99 -7.19 22.59
C ARG A 147 -0.77 -6.52 23.95
N ALA A 148 -1.33 -5.34 24.13
CA ALA A 148 -1.17 -4.56 25.35
C ALA A 148 -2.13 -5.07 26.43
N ARG A 149 -1.61 -5.26 27.65
CA ARG A 149 -2.45 -5.37 28.85
C ARG A 149 -2.68 -3.95 29.37
N ILE A 150 -3.94 -3.62 29.61
CA ILE A 150 -4.30 -2.36 30.27
C ILE A 150 -4.21 -2.60 31.77
N LEU A 151 -3.25 -1.95 32.42
CA LEU A 151 -3.12 -1.97 33.88
C LEU A 151 -3.79 -0.73 34.44
N VAL A 152 -4.73 -0.92 35.37
CA VAL A 152 -5.38 0.18 36.09
C VAL A 152 -4.86 0.17 37.52
N PRO A 153 -4.26 1.28 38.03
CA PRO A 153 -3.75 1.32 39.39
C PRO A 153 -4.89 1.24 40.41
N ASP A 154 -4.65 0.54 41.52
CA ASP A 154 -5.59 0.46 42.64
C ASP A 154 -5.70 1.84 43.32
N ARG A 155 -6.93 2.35 43.46
CA ARG A 155 -7.23 3.65 44.09
C ARG A 155 -6.74 3.74 45.54
N ARG A 156 -6.45 2.61 46.19
CA ARG A 156 -5.96 2.55 47.57
C ARG A 156 -4.48 2.95 47.74
N ILE A 157 -3.73 3.10 46.65
CA ILE A 157 -2.27 3.41 46.69
C ILE A 157 -2.00 4.92 46.52
N LEU A 158 -3.05 5.74 46.30
CA LEU A 158 -2.93 7.19 46.08
C LEU A 158 -3.43 8.05 47.26
N ALA A 159 -3.64 7.44 48.43
CA ALA A 159 -4.04 8.12 49.67
C ALA A 159 -2.87 8.18 50.66
#